data_AF-A0A352MBR8-F1
#
_entry.id   AF-A0A352MBR8-F1
#
_cell.length_a   1.000
_cell.length_b   1.000
_cell.length_c   1.000
_cell.angle_alpha   90.00
_cell.angle_beta   90.00
_cell.angle_gamma   90.00
#
_symmetry.space_group_name_H-M   'P 1'
#
loop_
_entity.id
_entity.type
_entity.pdbx_description
1 polymer ?
#
loop_
_entity_poly.entity_id
_entity_poly.type
_entity_poly.pdbx_seq_one_letter_code
_entity_poly.pdbx_strand_id
1 'polypeptide(L)'
;MSENFSISPSGEKFPLPNPEDYKKEYENLKKRVELERAKKREIVVVMGVGFVGAVMAAIVADTVDKKGKPSKFVIGMQRPSPRSFWKIPLLNRGISPVKAEDPEVDPMIARCVKDKKTLIATYTYDVLKLADVVVVDVQCDYIKEDLGNVRSGETDMAALESSL
;
A
#
# COMPACT_ATOMS: atom_id res chain seq x y z
N MET A 1 -11.71 -24.97 -4.90
CA MET A 1 -10.33 -25.25 -4.45
C MET A 1 -9.39 -24.09 -4.82
N SER A 2 -9.68 -22.86 -4.39
CA SER A 2 -8.94 -21.66 -4.80
C SER A 2 -8.89 -20.56 -3.73
N GLU A 3 -9.19 -20.86 -2.46
CA GLU A 3 -9.40 -19.82 -1.44
C GLU A 3 -8.16 -19.44 -0.60
N ASN A 4 -7.03 -20.15 -0.75
CA ASN A 4 -5.86 -19.94 0.11
C ASN A 4 -4.68 -19.21 -0.54
N PHE A 5 -4.77 -18.87 -1.83
CA PHE A 5 -3.67 -18.21 -2.54
C PHE A 5 -4.12 -16.96 -3.27
N SER A 6 -3.23 -15.99 -3.31
CA SER A 6 -3.28 -14.85 -4.21
C SER A 6 -2.24 -15.03 -5.31
N ILE A 7 -2.63 -14.79 -6.56
CA ILE A 7 -1.78 -15.08 -7.73
C ILE A 7 -1.46 -13.76 -8.43
N SER A 8 -0.18 -13.48 -8.64
CA SER A 8 0.25 -12.29 -9.39
C SER A 8 -0.07 -12.41 -10.88
N PRO A 9 -0.01 -11.29 -11.64
CA PRO A 9 -0.12 -11.34 -13.11
C PRO A 9 0.96 -12.20 -13.78
N SER A 10 2.11 -12.42 -13.14
CA SER A 10 3.17 -13.32 -13.62
C SER A 10 2.93 -14.80 -13.29
N GLY A 11 1.86 -15.14 -12.56
CA GLY A 11 1.53 -16.50 -12.14
C GLY A 11 2.17 -16.95 -10.83
N GLU A 12 2.93 -16.09 -10.14
CA GLU A 12 3.51 -16.40 -8.83
C GLU A 12 2.39 -16.49 -7.77
N LYS A 13 2.45 -17.52 -6.92
CA LYS A 13 1.43 -17.80 -5.91
C LYS A 13 1.91 -17.40 -4.52
N PHE A 14 1.07 -16.68 -3.80
CA PHE A 14 1.30 -16.19 -2.44
C PHE A 14 0.21 -16.72 -1.51
N PRO A 15 0.54 -17.51 -0.47
CA PRO A 15 -0.46 -17.96 0.49
C PRO A 15 -1.02 -16.77 1.27
N LEU A 16 -2.33 -16.74 1.48
CA LEU A 16 -2.94 -15.73 2.35
C LEU A 16 -2.49 -15.92 3.80
N PRO A 17 -2.33 -14.82 4.58
CA PRO A 17 -1.86 -14.89 5.95
C PRO A 17 -2.89 -15.59 6.85
N ASN A 18 -2.40 -16.42 7.77
CA ASN A 18 -3.21 -17.00 8.84
C ASN A 18 -3.26 -16.05 10.07
N PRO A 19 -4.13 -16.30 11.07
CA PRO A 19 -4.22 -15.45 12.25
C PRO A 19 -2.90 -15.24 13.02
N GLU A 20 -2.04 -16.25 13.10
CA GLU A 20 -0.74 -16.17 13.78
C GLU A 20 0.24 -15.21 13.06
N ASP A 21 0.16 -15.15 11.73
CA ASP A 21 0.98 -14.27 10.91
C ASP A 21 0.72 -12.79 11.23
N TYR A 22 -0.55 -12.40 11.50
CA TYR A 22 -0.90 -11.02 11.85
C TYR A 22 -0.18 -10.54 13.12
N LYS A 23 -0.10 -11.39 14.14
CA LYS A 23 0.60 -11.05 15.38
C LYS A 23 2.08 -10.82 15.10
N LYS A 24 2.71 -11.72 14.34
CA LYS A 24 4.13 -11.62 13.99
C LYS A 24 4.42 -10.38 13.13
N GLU A 25 3.57 -10.12 12.15
CA GLU A 25 3.63 -8.93 11.28
C GLU A 25 3.59 -7.65 12.11
N TYR A 26 2.62 -7.52 13.01
CA TYR A 26 2.48 -6.33 13.84
C TYR A 26 3.66 -6.13 14.81
N GLU A 27 4.19 -7.20 15.40
CA GLU A 27 5.41 -7.11 16.21
C GLU A 27 6.62 -6.64 15.40
N ASN A 28 6.76 -7.10 14.16
CA ASN A 28 7.83 -6.65 13.27
C ASN A 28 7.65 -5.17 12.87
N LEU A 29 6.41 -4.76 12.58
CA LEU A 29 6.08 -3.37 12.26
C LEU A 29 6.39 -2.43 13.42
N LYS A 30 6.07 -2.80 14.66
CA LYS A 30 6.41 -2.00 15.85
C LYS A 30 7.91 -1.74 15.94
N LYS A 31 8.72 -2.79 15.87
CA LYS A 31 10.19 -2.67 15.89
C LYS A 31 10.69 -1.82 14.74
N ARG A 32 10.12 -2.00 13.54
CA ARG A 32 10.49 -1.22 12.35
C ARG A 32 10.17 0.25 12.54
N VAL A 33 8.97 0.58 13.01
CA VAL A 33 8.50 1.95 13.26
C VAL A 33 9.35 2.63 14.34
N GLU A 34 9.70 1.95 15.43
CA GLU A 34 10.58 2.49 16.47
C GLU A 34 11.94 2.91 15.89
N LEU A 35 12.55 2.08 15.05
CA LEU A 35 13.81 2.41 14.37
C LEU A 35 13.68 3.62 13.43
N GLU A 36 12.54 3.79 12.78
CA GLU A 36 12.31 4.90 11.85
C GLU A 36 11.96 6.20 12.59
N ARG A 37 11.23 6.13 13.71
CA ARG A 37 11.03 7.25 14.64
C ARG A 37 12.34 7.72 15.26
N ALA A 38 13.25 6.81 15.61
CA ALA A 38 14.60 7.17 16.08
C ALA A 38 15.42 7.94 15.02
N LYS A 39 15.12 7.73 13.73
CA LYS A 39 15.69 8.52 12.61
C LYS A 39 14.94 9.83 12.35
N LYS A 40 13.96 10.18 13.19
CA LYS A 40 13.08 11.35 13.05
C LYS A 40 12.26 11.35 11.76
N ARG A 41 11.85 10.17 11.29
CA ARG A 41 10.93 10.04 10.15
C ARG A 41 9.50 9.99 10.65
N GLU A 42 8.63 10.77 10.01
CA GLU A 42 7.18 10.71 10.22
C GLU A 42 6.63 9.41 9.62
N ILE A 43 5.77 8.73 10.36
CA ILE A 43 5.19 7.45 9.97
C ILE A 43 3.88 7.71 9.22
N VAL A 44 3.88 7.46 7.92
CA VAL A 44 2.70 7.63 7.07
C VAL A 44 2.15 6.26 6.69
N VAL A 45 0.87 6.04 6.93
CA VAL A 45 0.16 4.85 6.43
C VAL A 45 -0.69 5.24 5.23
N VAL A 46 -0.50 4.56 4.11
CA VAL A 46 -1.36 4.72 2.93
C VAL A 46 -2.28 3.52 2.84
N MET A 47 -3.58 3.73 3.03
CA MET A 47 -4.60 2.68 2.92
C MET A 47 -4.98 2.49 1.47
N GLY A 48 -4.86 1.26 0.98
CA GLY A 48 -5.03 0.92 -0.43
C GLY A 48 -3.68 0.99 -1.15
N VAL A 49 -3.22 -0.14 -1.68
CA VAL A 49 -2.09 -0.22 -2.62
C VAL A 49 -2.60 -0.60 -4.01
N GLY A 50 -3.70 0.06 -4.39
CA GLY A 50 -4.23 0.10 -5.74
C GLY A 50 -3.31 0.85 -6.70
N PHE A 51 -3.83 1.21 -7.89
CA PHE A 51 -3.07 2.00 -8.86
C PHE A 51 -2.57 3.30 -8.25
N VAL A 52 -3.48 4.13 -7.74
CA VAL A 52 -3.16 5.43 -7.15
C VAL A 52 -2.37 5.23 -5.86
N GLY A 53 -2.79 4.33 -4.98
CA GLY A 53 -2.23 4.21 -3.63
C GLY A 53 -0.81 3.67 -3.60
N ALA A 54 -0.45 2.75 -4.49
CA ALA A 54 0.94 2.29 -4.60
C ALA A 54 1.86 3.43 -5.07
N VAL A 55 1.41 4.23 -6.04
CA VAL A 55 2.16 5.39 -6.55
C VAL A 55 2.25 6.47 -5.48
N MET A 56 1.14 6.78 -4.79
CA MET A 56 1.09 7.77 -3.73
C MET A 56 2.00 7.37 -2.56
N ALA A 57 2.00 6.10 -2.15
CA ALA A 57 2.90 5.60 -1.12
C ALA A 57 4.37 5.79 -1.50
N ALA A 58 4.72 5.53 -2.76
CA ALA A 58 6.08 5.74 -3.25
C ALA A 58 6.46 7.23 -3.34
N ILE A 59 5.58 8.11 -3.82
CA ILE A 59 5.83 9.56 -3.87
C ILE A 59 6.11 10.11 -2.46
N VAL A 60 5.28 9.74 -1.48
CA VAL A 60 5.47 10.19 -0.08
C VAL A 60 6.78 9.61 0.48
N ALA A 61 7.10 8.35 0.19
CA ALA A 61 8.31 7.68 0.66
C ALA A 61 9.60 8.24 0.02
N ASP A 62 9.51 8.77 -1.19
CA ASP A 62 10.65 9.31 -1.92
C ASP A 62 11.02 10.74 -1.45
N THR A 63 10.12 11.40 -0.73
CA THR A 63 10.27 12.78 -0.24
C THR A 63 11.49 12.94 0.67
N VAL A 64 12.27 13.99 0.41
CA VAL A 64 13.45 14.37 1.21
C VAL A 64 13.28 15.74 1.86
N ASP A 65 13.98 15.96 2.97
CA ASP A 65 14.09 17.28 3.59
C ASP A 65 15.03 18.22 2.80
N LYS A 66 15.20 19.45 3.30
CA LYS A 66 16.11 20.46 2.70
C LYS A 66 17.58 20.00 2.65
N LYS A 67 17.96 18.95 3.37
CA LYS A 67 19.30 18.36 3.41
C LYS A 67 19.41 17.10 2.56
N GLY A 68 18.39 16.78 1.77
CA GLY A 68 18.34 15.59 0.92
C GLY A 68 18.13 14.28 1.70
N LYS A 69 17.76 14.32 2.97
CA LYS A 69 17.52 13.13 3.79
C LYS A 69 16.05 12.74 3.77
N PRO A 70 15.70 11.44 3.67
CA PRO A 70 14.30 11.04 3.72
C PRO A 70 13.66 11.42 5.06
N SER A 71 12.54 12.14 4.99
CA SER A 71 11.82 12.69 6.15
C SER A 71 10.63 11.83 6.60
N LYS A 72 10.26 10.83 5.80
CA LYS A 72 9.09 9.99 6.02
C LYS A 72 9.44 8.51 5.90
N PHE A 73 8.70 7.69 6.63
CA PHE A 73 8.65 6.26 6.46
C PHE A 73 7.20 5.87 6.16
N VAL A 74 6.99 5.25 5.01
CA VAL A 74 5.65 4.96 4.49
C VAL A 74 5.37 3.47 4.57
N ILE A 75 4.17 3.15 5.04
CA ILE A 75 3.66 1.79 5.10
C ILE A 75 2.37 1.74 4.27
N GLY A 76 2.44 1.11 3.10
CA GLY A 76 1.25 0.80 2.32
C GLY A 76 0.46 -0.32 3.00
N MET A 77 -0.80 -0.07 3.36
CA MET A 77 -1.67 -1.06 3.97
C MET A 77 -2.69 -1.53 2.93
N GLN A 78 -2.82 -2.85 2.77
CA GLN A 78 -3.82 -3.43 1.88
C GLN A 78 -4.46 -4.65 2.51
N ARG A 79 -5.80 -4.68 2.55
CA ARG A 79 -6.53 -5.87 2.99
C ARG A 79 -6.12 -7.09 2.16
N PRO A 80 -5.72 -8.22 2.79
CA PRO A 80 -5.35 -9.42 2.07
C PRO A 80 -6.59 -10.05 1.43
N SER A 81 -6.51 -10.39 0.16
CA SER A 81 -7.53 -11.16 -0.56
C SER A 81 -6.87 -11.97 -1.67
N PRO A 82 -7.52 -13.02 -2.19
CA PRO A 82 -7.00 -13.74 -3.37
C PRO A 82 -6.68 -12.81 -4.55
N ARG A 83 -7.42 -11.70 -4.71
CA ARG A 83 -7.25 -10.76 -5.82
C ARG A 83 -6.14 -9.73 -5.63
N SER A 84 -5.75 -9.43 -4.38
CA SER A 84 -4.91 -8.26 -4.07
C SER A 84 -3.68 -8.58 -3.22
N PHE A 85 -3.65 -9.70 -2.50
CA PHE A 85 -2.58 -9.96 -1.54
C PHE A 85 -1.21 -10.07 -2.20
N TRP A 86 -1.11 -10.60 -3.43
CA TRP A 86 0.12 -10.65 -4.22
C TRP A 86 0.81 -9.29 -4.39
N LYS A 87 0.08 -8.17 -4.29
CA LYS A 87 0.64 -6.82 -4.40
C LYS A 87 1.60 -6.50 -3.26
N ILE A 88 1.30 -6.94 -2.05
CA ILE A 88 2.07 -6.65 -0.84
C ILE A 88 3.50 -7.25 -0.92
N PRO A 89 3.68 -8.56 -1.15
CA PRO A 89 5.02 -9.14 -1.27
C PRO A 89 5.77 -8.63 -2.49
N LEU A 90 5.11 -8.36 -3.63
CA LEU A 90 5.80 -7.74 -4.78
C LEU A 90 6.29 -6.34 -4.45
N LEU A 91 5.45 -5.50 -3.83
CA LEU A 91 5.84 -4.16 -3.42
C LEU A 91 6.99 -4.19 -2.41
N ASN A 92 6.96 -5.11 -1.45
CA ASN A 92 8.06 -5.32 -0.49
C ASN A 92 9.37 -5.82 -1.14
N ARG A 93 9.31 -6.36 -2.37
CA ARG A 93 10.49 -6.69 -3.18
C ARG A 93 10.95 -5.52 -4.05
N GLY A 94 10.31 -4.36 -3.95
CA GLY A 94 10.55 -3.19 -4.80
C GLY A 94 10.16 -3.43 -6.25
N ILE A 95 9.15 -4.27 -6.48
CA ILE A 95 8.54 -4.52 -7.78
C ILE A 95 7.19 -3.82 -7.78
N SER A 96 6.93 -2.98 -8.77
CA SER A 96 5.66 -2.27 -8.88
C SER A 96 4.49 -3.27 -9.01
N PRO A 97 3.46 -3.18 -8.16
CA PRO A 97 2.28 -4.03 -8.27
C PRO A 97 1.28 -3.51 -9.32
N VAL A 98 1.60 -2.41 -9.99
CA VAL A 98 0.71 -1.68 -10.91
C VAL A 98 1.48 -1.35 -12.19
N LYS A 99 0.78 -1.31 -13.32
CA LYS A 99 1.37 -0.95 -14.61
C LYS A 99 1.04 0.50 -14.91
N ALA A 100 2.03 1.39 -14.87
CA ALA A 100 1.87 2.80 -15.21
C ALA A 100 2.49 3.11 -16.58
N GLU A 101 1.97 4.15 -17.26
CA GLU A 101 2.59 4.70 -18.47
C GLU A 101 3.77 5.62 -18.16
N ASP A 102 3.78 6.22 -16.97
CA ASP A 102 4.87 7.06 -16.49
C ASP A 102 6.12 6.20 -16.20
N PRO A 103 7.24 6.43 -16.91
CA PRO A 103 8.46 5.64 -16.76
C PRO A 103 9.13 5.78 -15.38
N GLU A 104 8.77 6.79 -14.58
CA GLU A 104 9.39 7.05 -13.28
C GLU A 104 8.78 6.22 -12.13
N VAL A 105 7.61 5.60 -12.33
CA VAL A 105 6.90 4.88 -11.27
C VAL A 105 7.68 3.66 -10.79
N ASP A 106 8.08 2.78 -11.70
CA ASP A 106 8.79 1.55 -11.36
C ASP A 106 10.16 1.83 -10.71
N PRO A 107 11.02 2.72 -11.25
CA PRO A 107 12.27 3.12 -10.61
C PRO A 107 12.07 3.77 -9.24
N MET A 108 11.05 4.60 -9.07
CA MET A 108 10.76 5.26 -7.79
C MET A 108 10.38 4.24 -6.71
N ILE A 109 9.48 3.29 -7.02
CA ILE A 109 9.10 2.21 -6.09
C ILE A 109 10.33 1.38 -5.71
N ALA A 110 11.12 0.96 -6.70
CA ALA A 110 12.33 0.19 -6.47
C ALA A 110 13.31 0.93 -5.55
N ARG A 111 13.56 2.21 -5.81
CA ARG A 111 14.43 3.08 -4.99
C ARG A 111 13.90 3.25 -3.56
N CYS A 112 12.60 3.47 -3.38
CA CYS A 112 12.00 3.64 -2.05
C CYS A 112 12.13 2.37 -1.20
N VAL A 113 11.98 1.20 -1.80
CA VAL A 113 12.03 -0.08 -1.08
C VAL A 113 13.45 -0.59 -0.88
N LYS A 114 14.27 -0.59 -1.93
CA LYS A 114 15.60 -1.23 -1.93
C LYS A 114 16.70 -0.29 -1.42
N ASP A 115 16.68 0.96 -1.86
CA ASP A 115 17.80 1.88 -1.66
C ASP A 115 17.57 2.79 -0.45
N LYS A 116 16.51 3.61 -0.50
CA LYS A 116 16.13 4.54 0.59
C LYS A 116 15.60 3.80 1.82
N LYS A 117 15.01 2.62 1.61
CA LYS A 117 14.34 1.80 2.62
C LYS A 117 13.28 2.60 3.40
N THR A 118 12.51 3.38 2.67
CA THR A 118 11.48 4.30 3.17
C THR A 118 10.06 3.81 2.89
N LEU A 119 9.89 2.75 2.11
CA LEU A 119 8.59 2.16 1.80
C LEU A 119 8.57 0.67 2.13
N ILE A 120 7.51 0.24 2.82
CA ILE A 120 7.11 -1.17 2.95
C ILE A 120 5.60 -1.28 2.74
N ALA A 121 5.10 -2.51 2.64
CA ALA A 121 3.69 -2.82 2.58
C ALA A 121 3.31 -3.89 3.61
N THR A 122 2.08 -3.81 4.12
CA THR A 122 1.54 -4.75 5.10
C THR A 122 0.07 -5.06 4.84
N TYR A 123 -0.38 -6.18 5.40
CA TYR A 123 -1.78 -6.62 5.34
C TYR A 123 -2.55 -6.39 6.64
N THR A 124 -1.88 -6.00 7.73
CA THR A 124 -2.55 -5.77 9.02
C THR A 124 -3.05 -4.34 9.15
N TYR A 125 -4.33 -4.18 9.53
CA TYR A 125 -4.89 -2.88 9.89
C TYR A 125 -4.31 -2.31 11.19
N ASP A 126 -3.71 -3.16 12.04
CA ASP A 126 -3.10 -2.72 13.29
C ASP A 126 -1.98 -1.69 13.08
N VAL A 127 -1.41 -1.61 11.87
CA VAL A 127 -0.45 -0.58 11.49
C VAL A 127 -0.98 0.85 11.72
N LEU A 128 -2.31 1.07 11.65
CA LEU A 128 -2.93 2.37 11.90
C LEU A 128 -2.65 2.89 13.31
N LYS A 129 -2.45 2.00 14.28
CA LYS A 129 -2.07 2.35 15.66
C LYS A 129 -0.67 2.98 15.75
N LEU A 130 0.14 2.83 14.70
CA LEU A 130 1.52 3.32 14.62
C LEU A 130 1.66 4.57 13.75
N ALA A 131 0.59 4.98 13.05
CA ALA A 131 0.62 6.08 12.10
C ALA A 131 0.65 7.44 12.80
N ASP A 132 1.47 8.35 12.27
CA ASP A 132 1.37 9.78 12.58
C ASP A 132 0.40 10.46 11.58
N VAL A 133 0.38 9.97 10.33
CA VAL A 133 -0.53 10.43 9.26
C VAL A 133 -1.13 9.21 8.55
N VAL A 134 -2.43 9.29 8.24
CA VAL A 134 -3.13 8.31 7.40
C VAL A 134 -3.57 8.98 6.10
N VAL A 135 -3.21 8.36 4.98
CA VAL A 135 -3.72 8.71 3.64
C VAL A 135 -4.69 7.61 3.22
N VAL A 136 -5.94 7.96 2.96
CA VAL A 136 -6.97 7.01 2.55
C VAL A 136 -7.09 7.04 1.03
N ASP A 137 -6.52 6.04 0.36
CA ASP A 137 -6.60 5.87 -1.09
C ASP A 137 -7.38 4.61 -1.44
N VAL A 138 -8.66 4.63 -1.06
CA VAL A 138 -9.61 3.56 -1.33
C VAL A 138 -10.44 3.94 -2.54
N GLN A 139 -10.50 3.02 -3.50
CA GLN A 139 -11.21 3.21 -4.76
C GLN A 139 -12.71 3.43 -4.49
N CYS A 140 -13.24 4.50 -5.09
CA CYS A 140 -14.66 4.85 -5.08
C CYS A 140 -15.12 4.91 -6.54
N ASP A 141 -15.39 3.76 -7.14
CA ASP A 141 -15.70 3.67 -8.56
C ASP A 141 -17.04 4.32 -8.88
N TYR A 142 -17.12 5.01 -10.02
CA TYR A 142 -18.38 5.55 -10.51
C TYR A 142 -19.09 4.51 -11.38
N ILE A 143 -20.25 4.04 -10.93
CA ILE A 143 -21.12 3.13 -11.64
C ILE A 143 -21.97 3.94 -12.62
N LYS A 144 -21.74 3.73 -13.92
CA LYS A 144 -22.50 4.40 -14.98
C LYS A 144 -23.75 3.61 -15.32
N GLU A 145 -24.92 4.22 -15.16
CA GLU A 145 -26.16 3.69 -15.73
C GLU A 145 -26.23 3.95 -17.25
N ASP A 146 -25.86 5.17 -17.67
CA ASP A 146 -25.88 5.60 -19.07
C ASP A 146 -24.51 6.08 -19.58
N LEU A 147 -24.19 5.75 -20.82
CA LEU A 147 -23.02 6.31 -21.50
C LEU A 147 -23.25 7.79 -21.84
N GLY A 148 -22.34 8.65 -21.37
CA GLY A 148 -22.37 10.09 -21.68
C GLY A 148 -23.23 10.94 -20.74
N ASN A 149 -23.95 10.33 -19.79
CA ASN A 149 -24.72 11.06 -18.78
C ASN A 149 -24.23 10.73 -17.36
N VAL A 150 -23.35 11.57 -16.82
CA VAL A 150 -22.77 11.42 -15.47
C VAL A 150 -23.71 11.86 -14.34
N ARG A 151 -25.00 12.06 -14.61
CA ARG A 151 -26.00 12.43 -13.59
C ARG A 151 -26.86 11.25 -13.13
N SER A 152 -26.95 10.18 -13.93
CA SER A 152 -27.76 9.00 -13.59
C SER A 152 -27.00 7.94 -12.80
N GLY A 153 -25.66 7.94 -12.83
CA GLY A 153 -24.86 7.00 -12.06
C GLY A 153 -24.60 7.43 -10.62
N GLU A 154 -23.99 6.52 -9.87
CA GLU A 154 -23.62 6.70 -8.46
C GLU A 154 -22.19 6.23 -8.19
N THR A 155 -21.63 6.64 -7.06
CA THR A 155 -20.32 6.19 -6.62
C THR A 155 -20.46 4.98 -5.70
N ASP A 156 -19.73 3.90 -5.98
CA ASP A 156 -19.57 2.79 -5.04
C ASP A 156 -18.69 3.24 -3.87
N MET A 157 -19.33 3.54 -2.75
CA MET A 157 -18.68 4.02 -1.53
C MET A 157 -18.37 2.89 -0.54
N ALA A 158 -18.80 1.65 -0.81
CA ALA A 158 -18.78 0.57 0.19
C ALA A 158 -17.37 0.27 0.72
N ALA A 159 -16.37 0.31 -0.16
CA ALA A 159 -14.98 0.10 0.24
C ALA A 159 -14.46 1.21 1.17
N LEU A 160 -14.79 2.47 0.89
CA LEU A 160 -14.41 3.61 1.71
C LEU A 160 -15.12 3.57 3.07
N GLU A 161 -16.43 3.33 3.09
CA GLU A 161 -17.23 3.24 4.32
C GLU A 161 -16.72 2.14 5.26
N SER A 162 -16.27 1.00 4.72
CA SER A 162 -15.66 -0.08 5.52
C SER A 162 -14.28 0.25 6.10
N SER A 163 -13.68 1.36 5.64
CA SER A 163 -12.34 1.81 6.03
C SER A 163 -12.34 2.99 7.01
N LEU A 164 -13.52 3.56 7.30
CA LEU A 164 -13.75 4.60 8.32
C LEU A 164 -13.94 3.98 9.71
#